data_AF-A0A7C4HXS5-F1
#
_entry.id   AF-A0A7C4HXS5-F1
#
_cell.length_a   1.000
_cell.length_b   1.000
_cell.length_c   1.000
_cell.angle_alpha   90.00
_cell.angle_beta   90.00
_cell.angle_gamma   90.00
#
_symmetry.space_group_name_H-M   'P 1'
#
loop_
_entity.id
_entity.type
_entity.pdbx_description
1 polymer ?
#
loop_
_entity_poly.entity_id
_entity_poly.type
_entity_poly.pdbx_seq_one_letter_code
_entity_poly.pdbx_strand_id
1 'polypeptide(L)'
;MPASLEVITLVDVWLPYGATEVCVRIPAENLCGIIKVQDKDGLRNLAEETERAIRNPIGSKRLTDIVKPGDKLTLALNMPSPMLSKLVVSSIMSKVSQLGLKNDDLTVILAHDPLTPKTTSLLGQIRDEISLLGVNVKVHDYFAGNNTCIREADSGIKVHLDRDFAESPIKITASIFEPNPYTLYNCSESAIALGLSSMETIEGILTPALNVENLGETVFRRVADVSRTVKVDFNMVFIRNVKGDIVEVLAGDFEETSLEGVKIVDSLFKVQVEEKTDITVVSPGGVRFDRSIFNACGCLENALKITRKNGAIILVAECPEGYGDIEMQKIVERFGGDVESLEKDLRKKFSVRGFIAYRFLRALKKTSVFMTSAIPDHYADKISSLKVFRVANEALKYALDKFGRKPKISAILHGSLIVPTVKEPEPKPA
;
A
#
# COMPACT_ATOMS: atom_id res chain seq x y z
N MET A 1 -3.40 -57.90 -1.32
CA MET A 1 -4.37 -56.83 -0.99
C MET A 1 -4.16 -55.71 -1.99
N PRO A 2 -5.15 -55.34 -2.81
CA PRO A 2 -5.00 -54.20 -3.70
C PRO A 2 -4.90 -52.94 -2.83
N ALA A 3 -3.89 -52.10 -3.08
CA ALA A 3 -3.79 -50.80 -2.46
C ALA A 3 -5.09 -50.03 -2.75
N SER A 4 -5.81 -49.65 -1.70
CA SER A 4 -6.95 -48.75 -1.82
C SER A 4 -6.47 -47.48 -2.54
N LEU A 5 -7.03 -47.21 -3.72
CA LEU A 5 -6.88 -45.92 -4.39
C LEU A 5 -7.47 -44.86 -3.45
N GLU A 6 -6.62 -44.17 -2.71
CA GLU A 6 -7.02 -42.97 -1.97
C GLU A 6 -7.52 -41.95 -2.99
N VAL A 7 -8.83 -41.71 -3.01
CA VAL A 7 -9.44 -40.66 -3.80
C VAL A 7 -9.08 -39.33 -3.13
N ILE A 8 -8.10 -38.63 -3.68
CA ILE A 8 -7.70 -37.31 -3.21
C ILE A 8 -8.69 -36.29 -3.77
N THR A 9 -9.55 -35.73 -2.91
CA THR A 9 -10.40 -34.58 -3.27
C THR A 9 -9.53 -33.34 -3.39
N LEU A 10 -9.64 -32.62 -4.51
CA LEU A 10 -8.93 -31.36 -4.76
C LEU A 10 -9.92 -30.19 -4.71
N VAL A 11 -9.45 -29.05 -4.21
CA VAL A 11 -10.13 -27.77 -4.24
C VAL A 11 -9.39 -26.85 -5.19
N ASP A 12 -10.08 -26.34 -6.21
CA ASP A 12 -9.54 -25.37 -7.14
C ASP A 12 -9.60 -23.97 -6.53
N VAL A 13 -8.43 -23.34 -6.36
CA VAL A 13 -8.31 -21.96 -5.89
C VAL A 13 -7.75 -21.11 -7.02
N TRP A 14 -8.55 -20.18 -7.51
CA TRP A 14 -8.18 -19.23 -8.56
C TRP A 14 -7.58 -17.98 -7.93
N LEU A 15 -6.33 -17.67 -8.29
CA LEU A 15 -5.60 -16.51 -7.80
C LEU A 15 -5.36 -15.51 -8.94
N PRO A 16 -5.61 -14.20 -8.72
CA PRO A 16 -5.28 -13.15 -9.69
C PRO A 16 -3.81 -13.22 -10.12
N TYR A 17 -3.55 -13.06 -11.42
CA TYR A 17 -2.21 -13.15 -12.00
C TYR A 17 -2.15 -12.35 -13.31
N GLY A 18 -1.47 -11.21 -13.28
CA GLY A 18 -1.55 -10.25 -14.36
C GLY A 18 -3.00 -9.88 -14.64
N ALA A 19 -3.39 -9.87 -15.92
CA ALA A 19 -4.77 -9.61 -16.37
C ALA A 19 -5.68 -10.86 -16.34
N THR A 20 -5.22 -11.95 -15.73
CA THR A 20 -5.87 -13.26 -15.74
C THR A 20 -5.89 -13.85 -14.33
N GLU A 21 -6.15 -15.15 -14.22
CA GLU A 21 -6.08 -15.91 -12.97
C GLU A 21 -5.35 -17.24 -13.20
N VAL A 22 -4.70 -17.75 -12.15
CA VAL A 22 -4.02 -19.05 -12.15
C VAL A 22 -4.67 -19.96 -11.10
N CYS A 23 -4.99 -21.20 -11.50
CA CYS A 23 -5.56 -22.20 -10.61
C CYS A 23 -4.48 -22.99 -9.85
N VAL A 24 -4.58 -22.99 -8.52
CA VAL A 24 -3.82 -23.86 -7.62
C VAL A 24 -4.76 -24.92 -7.06
N ARG A 25 -4.45 -26.19 -7.28
CA ARG A 25 -5.28 -27.33 -6.88
C ARG A 25 -4.79 -27.88 -5.54
N ILE A 26 -5.45 -27.47 -4.47
CA ILE A 26 -5.05 -27.81 -3.09
C ILE A 26 -5.84 -29.06 -2.65
N PRO A 27 -5.20 -30.12 -2.13
CA PRO A 27 -5.95 -31.23 -1.55
C PRO A 27 -6.84 -30.75 -0.40
N ALA A 28 -8.09 -31.20 -0.38
CA ALA A 28 -9.09 -30.73 0.57
C ALA A 28 -8.68 -30.97 2.03
N GLU A 29 -7.93 -32.05 2.31
CA GLU A 29 -7.40 -32.35 3.63
C GLU A 29 -6.32 -31.37 4.12
N ASN A 30 -5.69 -30.63 3.21
CA ASN A 30 -4.66 -29.65 3.52
C ASN A 30 -5.21 -28.22 3.65
N LEU A 31 -6.38 -27.92 3.05
CA LEU A 31 -6.90 -26.55 2.97
C LEU A 31 -7.55 -26.10 4.29
N CYS A 32 -6.95 -25.11 4.94
CA CYS A 32 -7.50 -24.46 6.13
C CYS A 32 -8.46 -23.32 5.80
N GLY A 33 -8.22 -22.59 4.70
CA GLY A 33 -9.10 -21.49 4.31
C GLY A 33 -8.65 -20.74 3.06
N ILE A 34 -9.63 -20.11 2.41
CA ILE A 34 -9.42 -19.16 1.32
C ILE A 34 -9.74 -17.76 1.87
N ILE A 35 -8.70 -16.97 2.04
CA ILE A 35 -8.74 -15.62 2.60
C ILE A 35 -9.07 -14.66 1.45
N LYS A 36 -10.31 -14.18 1.48
CA LYS A 36 -10.85 -13.18 0.56
C LYS A 36 -11.35 -11.99 1.36
N VAL A 37 -11.34 -10.83 0.73
CA VAL A 37 -11.89 -9.60 1.29
C VAL A 37 -13.37 -9.52 0.98
N GLN A 38 -14.09 -8.66 1.69
CA GLN A 38 -15.47 -8.34 1.36
C GLN A 38 -15.49 -7.38 0.18
N ASP A 39 -16.28 -7.71 -0.85
CA ASP A 39 -16.47 -6.82 -1.98
C ASP A 39 -17.67 -5.90 -1.70
N LYS A 40 -17.51 -4.63 -2.05
CA LYS A 40 -18.57 -3.62 -2.01
C LYS A 40 -18.58 -2.97 -3.38
N ASP A 41 -19.78 -2.83 -3.94
CA ASP A 41 -19.94 -2.19 -5.25
C ASP A 41 -19.51 -0.73 -5.20
N GLY A 42 -18.90 -0.27 -6.30
CA GLY A 42 -18.53 1.11 -6.47
C GLY A 42 -19.74 2.05 -6.46
N LEU A 43 -19.51 3.30 -6.07
CA LEU A 43 -20.50 4.36 -6.11
C LEU A 43 -20.96 4.60 -7.55
N ARG A 44 -22.29 4.62 -7.75
CA ARG A 44 -22.88 4.84 -9.09
C ARG A 44 -22.63 6.24 -9.63
N ASN A 45 -22.66 7.25 -8.75
CA ASN A 45 -22.44 8.65 -9.10
C ASN A 45 -21.37 9.26 -8.21
N LEU A 46 -20.10 8.99 -8.53
CA LEU A 46 -18.96 9.47 -7.75
C LEU A 46 -18.91 11.00 -7.65
N ALA A 47 -19.31 11.72 -8.69
CA ALA A 47 -19.31 13.18 -8.68
C ALA A 47 -20.32 13.74 -7.66
N GLU A 48 -21.54 13.21 -7.65
CA GLU A 48 -22.57 13.62 -6.68
C GLU A 48 -22.18 13.28 -5.24
N GLU A 49 -21.58 12.11 -5.02
CA GLU A 49 -21.10 11.70 -3.70
C GLU A 49 -19.93 12.55 -3.21
N THR A 50 -19.02 12.94 -4.12
CA THR A 50 -17.94 13.89 -3.80
C THR A 50 -18.50 15.24 -3.36
N GLU A 51 -19.48 15.76 -4.11
CA GLU A 51 -20.18 17.00 -3.76
C GLU A 51 -20.96 16.89 -2.44
N ARG A 52 -21.60 15.74 -2.18
CA ARG A 52 -22.30 15.47 -0.92
C ARG A 52 -21.34 15.50 0.26
N ALA A 53 -20.19 14.84 0.16
CA ALA A 53 -19.19 14.78 1.22
C ALA A 53 -18.67 16.18 1.56
N ILE A 54 -18.31 17.00 0.56
CA ILE A 54 -17.83 18.37 0.78
C ILE A 54 -18.89 19.23 1.51
N ARG A 55 -20.18 19.07 1.17
CA ARG A 55 -21.28 19.84 1.80
C ARG A 55 -21.61 19.39 3.22
N ASN A 56 -21.32 18.13 3.56
CA ASN A 56 -21.69 17.52 4.84
C ASN A 56 -20.43 16.93 5.51
N PRO A 57 -19.49 17.78 5.95
CA PRO A 57 -18.24 17.32 6.51
C PRO A 57 -18.44 16.65 7.88
N ILE A 58 -17.61 15.67 8.17
CA ILE A 58 -17.52 14.97 9.45
C ILE A 58 -16.60 15.77 10.36
N GLY A 59 -17.05 16.12 11.57
CA GLY A 59 -16.18 16.68 12.60
C GLY A 59 -15.62 18.09 12.34
N SER A 60 -15.90 18.73 11.19
CA SER A 60 -15.38 20.06 10.86
C SER A 60 -16.46 21.04 10.39
N LYS A 61 -16.07 22.31 10.26
CA LYS A 61 -16.83 23.30 9.50
C LYS A 61 -16.85 22.94 8.01
N ARG A 62 -17.81 23.49 7.27
CA ARG A 62 -17.83 23.37 5.80
C ARG A 62 -16.64 24.10 5.21
N LEU A 63 -16.17 23.61 4.07
CA LEU A 63 -15.10 24.28 3.32
C LEU A 63 -15.44 25.75 3.05
N THR A 64 -16.72 26.05 2.78
CA THR A 64 -17.21 27.41 2.54
C THR A 64 -17.18 28.32 3.78
N ASP A 65 -17.11 27.74 4.97
CA ASP A 65 -17.04 28.49 6.24
C ASP A 65 -15.60 28.64 6.73
N ILE A 66 -14.68 27.85 6.18
CA ILE A 66 -13.24 27.89 6.45
C ILE A 66 -12.59 28.96 5.57
N VAL A 67 -12.93 28.96 4.28
CA VAL A 67 -12.34 29.82 3.25
C VAL A 67 -13.02 31.18 3.21
N LYS A 68 -12.23 32.24 3.10
CA LYS A 68 -12.68 33.62 2.95
C LYS A 68 -12.22 34.21 1.61
N PRO A 69 -12.89 35.25 1.10
CA PRO A 69 -12.44 35.95 -0.11
C PRO A 69 -10.99 36.44 0.03
N GLY A 70 -10.15 36.11 -0.95
CA GLY A 70 -8.73 36.47 -0.98
C GLY A 70 -7.78 35.48 -0.31
N ASP A 71 -8.29 34.41 0.32
CA ASP A 71 -7.44 33.35 0.86
C ASP A 71 -6.72 32.57 -0.25
N LYS A 72 -5.56 32.02 0.11
CA LYS A 72 -4.81 31.07 -0.72
C LYS A 72 -4.94 29.67 -0.13
N LEU A 73 -5.11 28.68 -0.99
CA LEU A 73 -5.30 27.29 -0.58
C LEU A 73 -4.22 26.41 -1.18
N THR A 74 -3.76 25.45 -0.40
CA THR A 74 -2.91 24.38 -0.91
C THR A 74 -3.58 23.03 -0.69
N LEU A 75 -3.74 22.27 -1.77
CA LEU A 75 -4.26 20.90 -1.77
C LEU A 75 -3.11 19.89 -1.95
N ALA A 76 -2.89 19.05 -0.94
CA ALA A 76 -2.09 17.83 -1.09
C ALA A 76 -2.95 16.74 -1.72
N LEU A 77 -2.62 16.34 -2.95
CA LEU A 77 -3.40 15.39 -3.73
C LEU A 77 -2.62 14.09 -3.94
N ASN A 78 -3.09 12.99 -3.33
CA ASN A 78 -2.56 11.64 -3.54
C ASN A 78 -3.63 10.74 -4.17
N MET A 79 -3.72 10.80 -5.50
CA MET A 79 -4.67 10.02 -6.29
C MET A 79 -3.95 9.13 -7.32
N PRO A 80 -4.59 8.01 -7.75
CA PRO A 80 -3.98 7.06 -8.68
C PRO A 80 -4.35 7.32 -10.15
N SER A 81 -5.29 8.24 -10.45
CA SER A 81 -5.72 8.49 -11.84
C SER A 81 -5.94 9.97 -12.15
N PRO A 82 -5.68 10.40 -13.41
CA PRO A 82 -5.96 11.77 -13.85
C PRO A 82 -7.44 12.16 -13.72
N MET A 83 -8.36 11.25 -14.08
CA MET A 83 -9.80 11.52 -14.05
C MET A 83 -10.31 11.79 -12.63
N LEU A 84 -9.92 10.94 -11.65
CA LEU A 84 -10.31 11.15 -10.25
C LEU A 84 -9.69 12.42 -9.71
N SER A 85 -8.41 12.66 -10.01
CA SER A 85 -7.71 13.87 -9.60
C SER A 85 -8.41 15.14 -10.09
N LYS A 86 -8.80 15.17 -11.37
CA LYS A 86 -9.55 16.28 -11.95
C LYS A 86 -10.90 16.46 -11.28
N LEU A 87 -11.64 15.38 -11.03
CA LEU A 87 -12.93 15.43 -10.34
C LEU A 87 -12.78 16.14 -9.00
N VAL A 88 -11.86 15.68 -8.15
CA VAL A 88 -11.62 16.26 -6.81
C VAL A 88 -11.24 17.73 -6.89
N VAL A 89 -10.27 18.08 -7.74
CA VAL A 89 -9.84 19.48 -7.89
C VAL A 89 -10.99 20.34 -8.39
N SER A 90 -11.76 19.87 -9.38
CA SER A 90 -12.90 20.62 -9.93
C SER A 90 -14.04 20.81 -8.92
N SER A 91 -14.30 19.83 -8.05
CA SER A 91 -15.31 19.94 -6.98
C SER A 91 -14.89 20.94 -5.91
N ILE A 92 -13.62 20.95 -5.50
CA ILE A 92 -13.08 21.96 -4.58
C ILE A 92 -13.16 23.35 -5.22
N MET A 93 -12.69 23.48 -6.47
CA MET A 93 -12.75 24.72 -7.25
C MET A 93 -14.17 25.28 -7.35
N SER A 94 -15.15 24.42 -7.65
CA SER A 94 -16.56 24.82 -7.72
C SER A 94 -17.08 25.47 -6.43
N LYS A 95 -16.60 25.03 -5.26
CA LYS A 95 -16.98 25.64 -3.96
C LYS A 95 -16.25 26.93 -3.68
N VAL A 96 -14.94 26.98 -3.90
CA VAL A 96 -14.17 28.17 -3.56
C VAL A 96 -14.40 29.33 -4.53
N SER A 97 -14.70 29.05 -5.81
CA SER A 97 -15.05 30.10 -6.78
C SER A 97 -16.35 30.83 -6.42
N GLN A 98 -17.29 30.17 -5.73
CA GLN A 98 -18.51 30.82 -5.22
C GLN A 98 -18.20 31.87 -4.14
N LEU A 99 -17.02 31.79 -3.52
CA LEU A 99 -16.51 32.75 -2.53
C LEU A 99 -15.62 33.84 -3.16
N GLY A 100 -15.52 33.88 -4.50
CA GLY A 100 -14.74 34.87 -5.23
C GLY A 100 -13.27 34.52 -5.43
N LEU A 101 -12.84 33.29 -5.11
CA LEU A 101 -11.47 32.83 -5.38
C LEU A 101 -11.27 32.50 -6.85
N LYS A 102 -10.11 32.87 -7.36
CA LYS A 102 -9.62 32.57 -8.71
C LYS A 102 -8.93 31.21 -8.73
N ASN A 103 -8.78 30.64 -9.91
CA ASN A 103 -8.13 29.33 -10.08
C ASN A 103 -6.67 29.35 -9.58
N ASP A 104 -5.95 30.46 -9.79
CA ASP A 104 -4.58 30.66 -9.28
C ASP A 104 -4.50 30.91 -7.76
N ASP A 105 -5.63 30.94 -7.04
CA ASP A 105 -5.66 30.95 -5.57
C ASP A 105 -5.55 29.53 -4.99
N LEU A 106 -5.74 28.49 -5.82
CA LEU A 106 -5.53 27.08 -5.45
C LEU A 106 -4.21 26.58 -6.03
N THR A 107 -3.35 26.11 -5.14
CA THR A 107 -2.14 25.33 -5.49
C THR A 107 -2.37 23.87 -5.19
N VAL A 108 -2.21 23.00 -6.19
CA VAL A 108 -2.29 21.55 -6.07
C VAL A 108 -0.87 20.97 -6.04
N ILE A 109 -0.55 20.25 -4.97
CA ILE A 109 0.70 19.53 -4.82
C ILE A 109 0.41 18.05 -4.96
N LEU A 110 0.97 17.42 -5.99
CA LEU A 110 0.87 15.98 -6.19
C LEU A 110 1.78 15.29 -5.18
N ALA A 111 1.17 14.85 -4.07
CA ALA A 111 1.80 14.08 -3.02
C ALA A 111 1.86 12.61 -3.47
N HIS A 112 3.06 12.11 -3.75
CA HIS A 112 3.25 10.73 -4.15
C HIS A 112 3.94 9.96 -3.04
N ASP A 113 3.50 8.74 -2.74
CA ASP A 113 4.16 7.92 -1.72
C ASP A 113 5.36 7.20 -2.35
N PRO A 114 6.59 7.36 -1.82
CA PRO A 114 7.78 6.73 -2.38
C PRO A 114 7.82 5.20 -2.20
N LEU A 115 6.97 4.64 -1.31
CA LEU A 115 6.81 3.19 -1.15
C LEU A 115 5.89 2.59 -2.22
N THR A 116 5.12 3.42 -2.91
CA THR A 116 4.21 3.00 -3.97
C THR A 116 4.84 3.29 -5.33
N PRO A 117 4.96 2.30 -6.23
CA PRO A 117 5.51 2.53 -7.56
C PRO A 117 4.51 3.35 -8.38
N LYS A 118 4.74 4.66 -8.51
CA LYS A 118 4.08 5.49 -9.53
C LYS A 118 5.06 5.79 -10.65
N THR A 119 4.66 5.49 -11.88
CA THR A 119 5.47 5.89 -13.04
C THR A 119 5.49 7.41 -13.15
N THR A 120 6.65 7.97 -13.49
CA THR A 120 6.79 9.41 -13.79
C THR A 120 5.79 9.84 -14.86
N SER A 121 5.46 8.96 -15.81
CA SER A 121 4.44 9.18 -16.83
C SER A 121 3.04 9.41 -16.25
N LEU A 122 2.62 8.65 -15.24
CA LEU A 122 1.30 8.80 -14.62
C LEU A 122 1.18 10.11 -13.85
N LEU A 123 2.22 10.48 -13.09
CA LEU A 123 2.26 11.78 -12.40
C LEU A 123 2.22 12.95 -13.39
N GLY A 124 2.93 12.82 -14.52
CA GLY A 124 2.85 13.77 -15.63
C GLY A 124 1.43 13.91 -16.18
N GLN A 125 0.76 12.79 -16.50
CA GLN A 125 -0.63 12.80 -16.97
C GLN A 125 -1.60 13.44 -15.96
N ILE A 126 -1.45 13.15 -14.66
CA ILE A 126 -2.27 13.76 -13.61
C ILE A 126 -2.06 15.27 -13.57
N ARG A 127 -0.79 15.71 -13.58
CA ARG A 127 -0.43 17.13 -13.58
C ARG A 127 -1.03 17.84 -14.79
N ASP A 128 -0.85 17.28 -15.98
CA ASP A 128 -1.31 17.89 -17.23
C ASP A 128 -2.85 17.98 -17.26
N GLU A 129 -3.56 16.94 -16.82
CA GLU A 129 -5.03 16.93 -16.74
C GLU A 129 -5.59 17.96 -15.74
N ILE A 130 -4.93 18.13 -14.59
CA ILE A 130 -5.31 19.14 -13.59
C ILE A 130 -5.00 20.56 -14.08
N SER A 131 -3.90 20.73 -14.81
CA SER A 131 -3.46 22.05 -15.31
C SER A 131 -4.51 22.69 -16.23
N LEU A 132 -5.32 21.87 -16.92
CA LEU A 132 -6.45 22.32 -17.74
C LEU A 132 -7.54 23.08 -16.94
N LEU A 133 -7.56 22.94 -15.61
CA LEU A 133 -8.46 23.69 -14.74
C LEU A 133 -7.95 25.10 -14.44
N GLY A 134 -6.74 25.46 -14.90
CA GLY A 134 -6.13 26.77 -14.66
C GLY A 134 -5.67 26.99 -13.21
N VAL A 135 -5.40 25.91 -12.47
CA VAL A 135 -4.85 25.96 -11.11
C VAL A 135 -3.33 25.83 -11.16
N ASN A 136 -2.64 26.31 -10.13
CA ASN A 136 -1.22 26.03 -9.98
C ASN A 136 -1.04 24.56 -9.60
N VAL A 137 -0.22 23.80 -10.34
CA VAL A 137 0.03 22.39 -10.02
C VAL A 137 1.53 22.08 -10.06
N LYS A 138 2.00 21.37 -9.03
CA LYS A 138 3.37 20.89 -8.96
C LYS A 138 3.43 19.46 -8.43
N VAL A 139 4.51 18.76 -8.76
CA VAL A 139 4.84 17.46 -8.16
C VAL A 139 5.81 17.72 -7.02
N HIS A 140 5.56 17.13 -5.85
CA HIS A 140 6.50 17.21 -4.75
C HIS A 140 7.80 16.44 -5.08
N ASP A 141 8.95 17.02 -4.74
CA ASP A 141 10.26 16.40 -4.89
C ASP A 141 10.96 16.32 -3.53
N TYR A 142 11.17 15.08 -3.06
CA TYR A 142 11.78 14.78 -1.76
C TYR A 142 13.23 15.28 -1.64
N PHE A 143 13.91 15.52 -2.77
CA PHE A 143 15.32 15.90 -2.85
C PHE A 143 15.53 17.38 -3.17
N ALA A 144 14.50 18.12 -3.60
CA ALA A 144 14.65 19.49 -4.13
C ALA A 144 15.12 20.54 -3.11
N GLY A 145 15.25 20.19 -1.82
CA GLY A 145 15.65 21.13 -0.76
C GLY A 145 14.63 22.24 -0.48
N ASN A 146 13.49 22.27 -1.18
CA ASN A 146 12.38 23.19 -0.94
C ASN A 146 11.43 22.69 0.17
N ASN A 147 12.03 22.19 1.26
CA ASN A 147 11.33 21.73 2.43
C ASN A 147 11.64 22.68 3.60
N THR A 148 10.65 22.91 4.46
CA THR A 148 10.79 23.75 5.65
C THR A 148 10.57 22.90 6.90
N CYS A 149 11.36 23.15 7.94
CA CYS A 149 11.19 22.47 9.22
C CYS A 149 9.94 23.03 9.91
N ILE A 150 8.99 22.16 10.21
CA ILE A 150 7.76 22.55 10.91
C ILE A 150 8.01 22.48 12.42
N ARG A 151 8.37 21.28 12.88
CA ARG A 151 8.70 20.96 14.26
C ARG A 151 9.23 19.52 14.32
N GLU A 152 9.59 19.11 15.52
CA GLU A 152 9.81 17.70 15.84
C GLU A 152 8.46 17.03 16.17
N ALA A 153 8.27 15.80 15.70
CA ALA A 153 7.16 14.93 16.10
C ALA A 153 7.44 14.30 17.47
N ASP A 154 6.42 13.72 18.12
CA ASP A 154 6.58 13.21 19.49
C ASP A 154 7.54 12.01 19.56
N SER A 155 7.70 11.30 18.45
CA SER A 155 8.69 10.22 18.29
C SER A 155 10.14 10.70 18.06
N GLY A 156 10.40 12.01 18.08
CA GLY A 156 11.71 12.61 17.85
C GLY A 156 12.09 12.76 16.36
N ILE A 157 11.15 12.50 15.45
CA ILE A 157 11.37 12.66 14.01
C ILE A 157 11.33 14.15 13.66
N LYS A 158 12.40 14.66 13.04
CA LYS A 158 12.40 16.01 12.47
C LYS A 158 11.48 16.06 11.27
N VAL A 159 10.47 16.92 11.31
CA VAL A 159 9.48 17.05 10.23
C VAL A 159 9.84 18.20 9.32
N HIS A 160 10.31 17.87 8.12
CA HIS A 160 10.57 18.79 7.03
C HIS A 160 9.55 18.51 5.92
N LEU A 161 8.70 19.48 5.63
CA LEU A 161 7.61 19.35 4.67
C LEU A 161 7.75 20.34 3.52
N ASP A 162 7.08 20.04 2.41
CA ASP A 162 6.94 20.94 1.28
C ASP A 162 6.54 22.34 1.74
N ARG A 163 7.36 23.33 1.41
CA ARG A 163 7.19 24.70 1.90
C ARG A 163 5.81 25.29 1.56
N ASP A 164 5.32 25.06 0.34
CA ASP A 164 4.06 25.66 -0.13
C ASP A 164 2.85 25.03 0.56
N PHE A 165 2.97 23.78 1.03
CA PHE A 165 1.95 23.17 1.88
C PHE A 165 2.06 23.70 3.30
N ALA A 166 3.26 23.62 3.89
CA ALA A 166 3.57 24.01 5.26
C ALA A 166 3.15 25.44 5.61
N GLU A 167 3.49 26.38 4.74
CA GLU A 167 3.26 27.82 4.95
C GLU A 167 1.87 28.27 4.46
N SER A 168 1.11 27.38 3.81
CA SER A 168 -0.23 27.69 3.29
C SER A 168 -1.19 28.10 4.43
N PRO A 169 -1.96 29.17 4.27
CA PRO A 169 -2.92 29.58 5.29
C PRO A 169 -4.11 28.62 5.40
N ILE A 170 -4.46 27.92 4.32
CA ILE A 170 -5.49 26.88 4.30
C ILE A 170 -4.93 25.62 3.65
N LYS A 171 -4.82 24.55 4.44
CA LYS A 171 -4.29 23.26 4.01
C LYS A 171 -5.42 22.26 3.80
N ILE A 172 -5.54 21.74 2.58
CA ILE A 172 -6.48 20.68 2.23
C ILE A 172 -5.71 19.42 1.87
N THR A 173 -6.22 18.25 2.28
CA THR A 173 -5.71 16.95 1.80
C THR A 173 -6.80 16.19 1.08
N ALA A 174 -6.44 15.51 -0.01
CA ALA A 174 -7.31 14.54 -0.66
C ALA A 174 -6.52 13.29 -1.06
N SER A 175 -6.95 12.12 -0.58
CA SER A 175 -6.23 10.87 -0.79
C SER A 175 -7.15 9.67 -1.00
N ILE A 176 -6.60 8.61 -1.59
CA ILE A 176 -7.19 7.27 -1.51
C ILE A 176 -7.00 6.71 -0.10
N PHE A 177 -7.99 5.94 0.36
CA PHE A 177 -7.87 5.07 1.53
C PHE A 177 -8.03 3.60 1.12
N GLU A 178 -6.92 2.86 1.21
CA GLU A 178 -6.89 1.41 1.02
C GLU A 178 -5.74 0.80 1.85
N PRO A 179 -5.74 -0.52 2.10
CA PRO A 179 -4.63 -1.17 2.80
C PRO A 179 -3.31 -1.04 2.04
N ASN A 180 -2.21 -0.94 2.79
CA ASN A 180 -0.86 -0.94 2.26
C ASN A 180 0.04 -1.85 3.12
N PRO A 181 0.78 -2.82 2.54
CA PRO A 181 1.56 -3.76 3.33
C PRO A 181 2.70 -3.14 4.17
N TYR A 182 3.24 -2.00 3.73
CA TYR A 182 4.36 -1.32 4.39
C TYR A 182 3.91 -0.31 5.44
N THR A 183 2.79 0.37 5.21
CA THR A 183 2.31 1.49 6.04
C THR A 183 1.00 1.18 6.76
N LEU A 184 0.51 -0.07 6.71
CA LEU A 184 -0.83 -0.52 7.11
C LEU A 184 -1.95 0.04 6.20
N TYR A 185 -1.96 1.35 5.99
CA TYR A 185 -2.91 2.05 5.12
C TYR A 185 -2.18 3.03 4.21
N ASN A 186 -2.63 3.13 2.97
CA ASN A 186 -2.46 4.32 2.15
C ASN A 186 -3.62 5.26 2.50
N CYS A 187 -3.31 6.47 2.95
CA CYS A 187 -4.28 7.43 3.50
C CYS A 187 -3.71 8.86 3.50
N SER A 188 -4.45 9.82 4.04
CA SER A 188 -4.04 11.23 4.07
C SER A 188 -2.82 11.45 4.96
N GLU A 189 -2.67 10.71 6.04
CA GLU A 189 -1.49 10.71 6.90
C GLU A 189 -0.24 10.31 6.11
N SER A 190 -0.34 9.25 5.29
CA SER A 190 0.75 8.83 4.39
C SER A 190 1.04 9.89 3.34
N ALA A 191 0.01 10.55 2.79
CA ALA A 191 0.18 11.62 1.81
C ALA A 191 0.98 12.81 2.38
N ILE A 192 0.82 13.13 3.68
CA ILE A 192 1.62 14.16 4.35
C ILE A 192 3.01 13.62 4.71
N ALA A 193 3.06 12.57 5.53
CA ALA A 193 4.28 12.12 6.19
C ALA A 193 5.28 11.44 5.26
N LEU A 194 4.80 10.87 4.15
CA LEU A 194 5.64 10.27 3.12
C LEU A 194 5.57 11.06 1.81
N GLY A 195 4.40 11.59 1.46
CA GLY A 195 4.19 12.19 0.14
C GLY A 195 4.55 13.66 -0.01
N LEU A 196 4.71 14.39 1.09
CA LEU A 196 5.11 15.81 1.12
C LEU A 196 6.36 16.08 1.95
N SER A 197 6.95 15.03 2.53
CA SER A 197 8.07 15.13 3.44
C SER A 197 9.41 15.01 2.72
N SER A 198 10.44 15.65 3.27
CA SER A 198 11.80 15.47 2.78
C SER A 198 12.29 14.02 2.97
N MET A 199 13.34 13.65 2.23
CA MET A 199 13.99 12.35 2.44
C MET A 199 14.49 12.15 3.88
N GLU A 200 14.90 13.20 4.60
CA GLU A 200 15.33 13.10 6.01
C GLU A 200 14.17 12.65 6.92
N THR A 201 12.99 13.22 6.73
CA THR A 201 11.80 12.83 7.50
C THR A 201 11.35 11.42 7.14
N ILE A 202 11.35 11.06 5.84
CA ILE A 202 11.01 9.70 5.38
C ILE A 202 12.00 8.67 5.96
N GLU A 203 13.29 8.97 5.99
CA GLU A 203 14.32 8.15 6.63
C GLU A 203 14.04 7.97 8.13
N GLY A 204 13.69 9.05 8.84
CA GLY A 204 13.32 8.99 10.26
C GLY A 204 12.10 8.10 10.55
N ILE A 205 11.16 8.00 9.59
CA ILE A 205 9.99 7.11 9.68
C ILE A 205 10.40 5.65 9.44
N LEU A 206 11.18 5.38 8.39
CA LEU A 206 11.38 4.03 7.86
C LEU A 206 12.61 3.30 8.43
N THR A 207 13.70 4.00 8.75
CA THR A 207 14.92 3.37 9.29
C THR A 207 14.66 2.59 10.59
N PRO A 208 13.88 3.11 11.55
CA PRO A 208 13.52 2.34 12.74
C PRO A 208 12.67 1.09 12.46
N ALA A 209 12.01 1.04 11.30
CA ALA A 209 11.14 -0.06 10.88
C ALA A 209 11.85 -1.13 10.04
N LEU A 210 13.18 -1.02 9.82
CA LEU A 210 13.94 -2.05 9.09
C LEU A 210 13.72 -3.44 9.72
N ASN A 211 14.10 -3.63 10.98
CA ASN A 211 14.08 -4.96 11.61
C ASN A 211 12.90 -5.18 12.57
N VAL A 212 11.67 -4.82 12.16
CA VAL A 212 10.46 -5.10 12.95
C VAL A 212 9.58 -6.19 12.32
N GLU A 213 8.84 -6.92 13.16
CA GLU A 213 7.84 -7.91 12.73
C GLU A 213 6.59 -7.23 12.18
N ASN A 214 5.93 -6.40 13.01
CA ASN A 214 4.70 -5.71 12.67
C ASN A 214 5.00 -4.42 11.90
N LEU A 215 5.49 -4.57 10.67
CA LEU A 215 5.97 -3.45 9.85
C LEU A 215 4.88 -2.38 9.66
N GLY A 216 3.74 -2.77 9.08
CA GLY A 216 2.63 -1.86 8.79
C GLY A 216 2.22 -1.02 10.00
N GLU A 217 1.95 -1.64 11.15
CA GLU A 217 1.54 -0.94 12.37
C GLU A 217 2.63 0.00 12.91
N THR A 218 3.90 -0.43 12.84
CA THR A 218 5.04 0.36 13.31
C THR A 218 5.23 1.61 12.46
N VAL A 219 5.18 1.45 11.13
CA VAL A 219 5.31 2.56 10.19
C VAL A 219 4.09 3.48 10.28
N PHE A 220 2.88 2.92 10.33
CA PHE A 220 1.65 3.72 10.45
C PHE A 220 1.66 4.62 11.69
N ARG A 221 2.10 4.11 12.84
CA ARG A 221 2.19 4.92 14.07
C ARG A 221 3.11 6.14 13.90
N ARG A 222 4.23 5.98 13.21
CA ARG A 222 5.18 7.06 12.90
C ARG A 222 4.64 8.03 11.86
N VAL A 223 3.99 7.50 10.82
CA VAL A 223 3.29 8.28 9.80
C VAL A 223 2.21 9.15 10.45
N ALA A 224 1.39 8.58 11.34
CA ALA A 224 0.37 9.31 12.07
C ALA A 224 0.97 10.40 12.98
N ASP A 225 2.02 10.08 13.74
CA ASP A 225 2.72 11.06 14.59
C ASP A 225 3.28 12.25 13.79
N VAL A 226 3.96 11.98 12.67
CA VAL A 226 4.45 13.04 11.76
C VAL A 226 3.29 13.83 11.15
N SER A 227 2.21 13.19 10.72
CA SER A 227 1.09 13.90 10.12
C SER A 227 0.38 14.86 11.09
N ARG A 228 0.29 14.50 12.39
CA ARG A 228 -0.27 15.36 13.44
C ARG A 228 0.55 16.61 13.73
N THR A 229 1.78 16.71 13.19
CA THR A 229 2.52 17.97 13.27
C THR A 229 1.96 19.05 12.36
N VAL A 230 1.07 18.69 11.43
CA VAL A 230 0.46 19.58 10.46
C VAL A 230 -1.00 19.81 10.79
N LYS A 231 -1.38 21.08 10.93
CA LYS A 231 -2.79 21.44 11.04
C LYS A 231 -3.44 21.43 9.65
N VAL A 232 -4.16 20.36 9.31
CA VAL A 232 -4.99 20.29 8.11
C VAL A 232 -6.35 20.92 8.41
N ASP A 233 -6.81 21.83 7.55
CA ASP A 233 -8.09 22.54 7.76
C ASP A 233 -9.28 21.80 7.14
N PHE A 234 -9.06 20.98 6.11
CA PHE A 234 -10.10 20.14 5.50
C PHE A 234 -9.49 18.90 4.84
N ASN A 235 -10.03 17.71 5.10
CA ASN A 235 -9.58 16.45 4.52
C ASN A 235 -10.67 15.84 3.64
N MET A 236 -10.26 15.12 2.60
CA MET A 236 -11.11 14.29 1.76
C MET A 236 -10.48 12.91 1.58
N VAL A 237 -11.30 11.88 1.70
CA VAL A 237 -10.88 10.49 1.74
C VAL A 237 -11.74 9.68 0.77
N PHE A 238 -11.09 8.94 -0.12
CA PHE A 238 -11.74 8.14 -1.15
C PHE A 238 -11.43 6.66 -0.93
N ILE A 239 -12.39 5.91 -0.41
CA ILE A 239 -12.20 4.50 -0.05
C ILE A 239 -12.40 3.64 -1.29
N ARG A 240 -11.48 2.70 -1.55
CA ARG A 240 -11.53 1.81 -2.73
C ARG A 240 -11.87 0.36 -2.36
N ASN A 241 -12.54 -0.34 -3.27
CA ASN A 241 -12.65 -1.81 -3.23
C ASN A 241 -11.46 -2.48 -3.95
N VAL A 242 -11.46 -3.82 -4.01
CA VAL A 242 -10.43 -4.59 -4.73
C VAL A 242 -10.36 -4.32 -6.22
N LYS A 243 -11.49 -4.02 -6.85
CA LYS A 243 -11.54 -3.65 -8.28
C LYS A 243 -10.96 -2.27 -8.51
N GLY A 244 -10.84 -1.47 -7.45
CA GLY A 244 -10.31 -0.13 -7.46
C GLY A 244 -11.37 0.95 -7.69
N ASP A 245 -12.64 0.60 -7.61
CA ASP A 245 -13.76 1.53 -7.64
C ASP A 245 -13.87 2.24 -6.29
N ILE A 246 -14.30 3.50 -6.31
CA ILE A 246 -14.57 4.23 -5.07
C ILE A 246 -15.89 3.71 -4.47
N VAL A 247 -15.88 3.29 -3.22
CA VAL A 247 -17.06 2.77 -2.49
C VAL A 247 -17.59 3.71 -1.42
N GLU A 248 -16.82 4.73 -1.05
CA GLU A 248 -17.21 5.77 -0.10
C GLU A 248 -16.35 7.02 -0.32
N VAL A 249 -16.95 8.19 -0.09
CA VAL A 249 -16.23 9.46 -0.04
C VAL A 249 -16.54 10.14 1.28
N LEU A 250 -15.50 10.42 2.07
CA LEU A 250 -15.61 11.17 3.32
C LEU A 250 -14.92 12.52 3.15
N ALA A 251 -15.42 13.54 3.84
CA ALA A 251 -14.75 14.82 3.92
C ALA A 251 -14.96 15.46 5.30
N GLY A 252 -14.06 16.33 5.72
CA GLY A 252 -14.18 17.07 6.98
C GLY A 252 -12.88 17.15 7.78
N ASP A 253 -12.97 16.92 9.08
CA ASP A 253 -11.85 16.96 10.01
C ASP A 253 -10.84 15.83 9.70
N PHE A 254 -9.55 16.13 9.86
CA PHE A 254 -8.48 15.24 9.50
C PHE A 254 -8.48 13.93 10.31
N GLU A 255 -8.66 14.00 11.63
CA GLU A 255 -8.62 12.81 12.48
C GLU A 255 -9.94 12.04 12.44
N GLU A 256 -11.07 12.74 12.43
CA GLU A 256 -12.41 12.10 12.40
C GLU A 256 -12.65 11.36 11.07
N THR A 257 -12.27 11.96 9.94
CA THR A 257 -12.39 11.28 8.63
C THR A 257 -11.43 10.09 8.52
N SER A 258 -10.25 10.16 9.13
CA SER A 258 -9.34 9.02 9.21
C SER A 258 -9.93 7.89 10.06
N LEU A 259 -10.43 8.21 11.25
CA LEU A 259 -11.04 7.23 12.15
C LEU A 259 -12.23 6.51 11.50
N GLU A 260 -13.10 7.25 10.82
CA GLU A 260 -14.23 6.65 10.08
C GLU A 260 -13.75 5.84 8.87
N GLY A 261 -12.74 6.32 8.15
CA GLY A 261 -12.09 5.59 7.06
C GLY A 261 -11.51 4.24 7.51
N VAL A 262 -10.82 4.21 8.66
CA VAL A 262 -10.27 2.96 9.24
C VAL A 262 -11.39 1.96 9.49
N LYS A 263 -12.54 2.37 10.06
CA LYS A 263 -13.66 1.44 10.33
C LYS A 263 -14.17 0.78 9.05
N ILE A 264 -14.35 1.57 8.00
CA ILE A 264 -14.86 1.07 6.72
C ILE A 264 -13.82 0.18 6.05
N VAL A 265 -12.56 0.60 5.99
CA VAL A 265 -11.47 -0.20 5.40
C VAL A 265 -11.27 -1.51 6.17
N ASP A 266 -11.27 -1.49 7.50
CA ASP A 266 -11.15 -2.71 8.30
C ASP A 266 -12.33 -3.65 8.03
N SER A 267 -13.56 -3.13 7.90
CA SER A 267 -14.72 -3.96 7.59
C SER A 267 -14.62 -4.69 6.25
N LEU A 268 -13.94 -4.08 5.27
CA LEU A 268 -13.77 -4.63 3.92
C LEU A 268 -12.58 -5.60 3.84
N PHE A 269 -11.46 -5.23 4.47
CA PHE A 269 -10.15 -5.81 4.15
C PHE A 269 -9.48 -6.55 5.29
N LYS A 270 -9.93 -6.38 6.53
CA LYS A 270 -9.36 -7.07 7.69
C LYS A 270 -9.99 -8.45 7.81
N VAL A 271 -9.14 -9.47 7.82
CA VAL A 271 -9.59 -10.86 7.88
C VAL A 271 -8.87 -11.56 9.02
N GLN A 272 -9.64 -12.07 9.98
CA GLN A 272 -9.10 -12.92 11.04
C GLN A 272 -8.96 -14.35 10.54
N VAL A 273 -7.80 -14.96 10.78
CA VAL A 273 -7.53 -16.38 10.55
C VAL A 273 -7.38 -17.10 11.89
N GLU A 274 -7.85 -18.35 11.97
CA GLU A 274 -7.85 -19.11 13.23
C GLU A 274 -6.43 -19.43 13.72
N GLU A 275 -5.52 -19.78 12.81
CA GLU A 275 -4.15 -20.15 13.15
C GLU A 275 -3.19 -19.89 11.98
N LYS A 276 -1.88 -19.98 12.26
CA LYS A 276 -0.85 -19.92 11.22
C LYS A 276 -0.75 -21.24 10.47
N THR A 277 -0.52 -21.19 9.16
CA THR A 277 -0.40 -22.36 8.29
C THR A 277 1.05 -22.71 7.95
N ASP A 278 1.28 -23.98 7.59
CA ASP A 278 2.57 -24.48 7.10
C ASP A 278 2.95 -23.83 5.77
N ILE A 279 1.98 -23.74 4.85
CA ILE A 279 2.14 -23.15 3.53
C ILE A 279 1.09 -22.06 3.37
N THR A 280 1.51 -20.91 2.83
CA THR A 280 0.60 -19.84 2.42
C THR A 280 0.75 -19.62 0.93
N VAL A 281 -0.32 -19.84 0.17
CA VAL A 281 -0.40 -19.43 -1.23
C VAL A 281 -0.89 -17.99 -1.27
N VAL A 282 -0.22 -17.09 -1.98
CA VAL A 282 -0.59 -15.67 -2.02
C VAL A 282 -0.44 -15.11 -3.43
N SER A 283 -1.47 -14.42 -3.91
CA SER A 283 -1.34 -13.47 -5.02
C SER A 283 -1.30 -12.04 -4.49
N PRO A 284 -0.48 -11.14 -5.05
CA PRO A 284 -0.57 -9.71 -4.75
C PRO A 284 -1.93 -9.09 -5.11
N GLY A 285 -2.63 -9.65 -6.10
CA GLY A 285 -3.93 -9.15 -6.59
C GLY A 285 -3.96 -8.79 -8.09
N GLY A 286 -3.09 -9.37 -8.92
CA GLY A 286 -3.09 -9.19 -10.39
C GLY A 286 -2.51 -7.85 -10.85
N VAL A 287 -2.85 -7.42 -12.09
CA VAL A 287 -2.14 -6.37 -12.88
C VAL A 287 -1.60 -5.19 -12.07
N ARG A 288 -2.36 -4.61 -11.14
CA ARG A 288 -1.88 -3.43 -10.40
C ARG A 288 -0.74 -3.74 -9.42
N PHE A 289 -0.74 -4.96 -8.91
CA PHE A 289 0.10 -5.39 -7.80
C PHE A 289 1.18 -6.38 -8.24
N ASP A 290 1.20 -6.87 -9.48
CA ASP A 290 2.17 -7.89 -9.91
C ASP A 290 2.86 -7.61 -11.26
N ARG A 291 2.92 -6.35 -11.73
CA ARG A 291 3.70 -5.98 -12.94
C ARG A 291 5.20 -6.25 -12.80
N SER A 292 5.70 -6.17 -11.57
CA SER A 292 7.12 -6.32 -11.24
C SER A 292 7.29 -6.85 -9.81
N ILE A 293 8.51 -7.28 -9.47
CA ILE A 293 8.86 -7.67 -8.09
C ILE A 293 8.62 -6.51 -7.11
N PHE A 294 8.95 -5.27 -7.49
CA PHE A 294 8.72 -4.09 -6.65
C PHE A 294 7.23 -3.97 -6.26
N ASN A 295 6.32 -4.18 -7.21
CA ASN A 295 4.87 -4.16 -6.95
C ASN A 295 4.42 -5.36 -6.10
N ALA A 296 4.95 -6.56 -6.40
CA ALA A 296 4.46 -7.81 -5.82
C ALA A 296 4.95 -8.06 -4.40
N CYS A 297 6.18 -7.67 -4.07
CA CYS A 297 6.86 -8.14 -2.87
C CYS A 297 6.22 -7.65 -1.56
N GLY A 298 5.46 -6.56 -1.57
CA GLY A 298 4.75 -6.05 -0.39
C GLY A 298 3.79 -7.07 0.20
N CYS A 299 3.13 -7.90 -0.62
CA CYS A 299 2.19 -8.91 -0.12
C CYS A 299 2.84 -9.98 0.78
N LEU A 300 4.17 -10.16 0.70
CA LEU A 300 4.91 -11.08 1.56
C LEU A 300 4.82 -10.66 3.04
N GLU A 301 4.72 -9.37 3.33
CA GLU A 301 4.54 -8.88 4.70
C GLU A 301 3.23 -9.40 5.32
N ASN A 302 2.17 -9.47 4.52
CA ASN A 302 0.88 -10.01 4.95
C ASN A 302 0.90 -11.54 5.00
N ALA A 303 1.49 -12.21 4.02
CA ALA A 303 1.62 -13.67 4.03
C ALA A 303 2.49 -14.17 5.20
N LEU A 304 3.54 -13.45 5.59
CA LEU A 304 4.38 -13.78 6.75
C LEU A 304 3.62 -13.76 8.07
N LYS A 305 2.58 -12.92 8.23
CA LYS A 305 1.78 -12.86 9.45
C LYS A 305 1.04 -14.17 9.72
N ILE A 306 0.58 -14.84 8.66
CA ILE A 306 -0.20 -16.07 8.75
C ILE A 306 0.62 -17.33 8.46
N THR A 307 1.86 -17.20 7.99
CA THR A 307 2.76 -18.35 7.78
C THR A 307 3.49 -18.66 9.08
N ARG A 308 3.52 -19.93 9.49
CA ARG A 308 4.26 -20.32 10.69
C ARG A 308 5.77 -20.19 10.50
N LYS A 309 6.51 -20.19 11.61
CA LYS A 309 7.98 -20.22 11.57
C LYS A 309 8.45 -21.47 10.80
N ASN A 310 9.44 -21.29 9.93
CA ASN A 310 9.99 -22.30 9.03
C ASN A 310 8.98 -22.87 8.02
N GLY A 311 7.84 -22.20 7.80
CA GLY A 311 6.87 -22.54 6.76
C GLY A 311 7.35 -22.18 5.35
N ALA A 312 6.43 -22.17 4.40
CA ALA A 312 6.66 -21.70 3.04
C ALA A 312 5.58 -20.74 2.55
N ILE A 313 5.97 -19.85 1.65
CA ILE A 313 5.07 -18.99 0.90
C ILE A 313 5.18 -19.35 -0.58
N ILE A 314 4.03 -19.59 -1.23
CA ILE A 314 3.94 -19.71 -2.68
C ILE A 314 3.39 -18.38 -3.19
N LEU A 315 4.27 -17.53 -3.72
CA LEU A 315 3.92 -16.27 -4.34
C LEU A 315 3.48 -16.50 -5.79
N VAL A 316 2.26 -16.11 -6.14
CA VAL A 316 1.70 -16.18 -7.49
C VAL A 316 1.65 -14.77 -8.07
N ALA A 317 2.63 -14.41 -8.89
CA ALA A 317 2.82 -13.05 -9.40
C ALA A 317 3.44 -13.05 -10.81
N GLU A 318 2.82 -12.35 -11.77
CA GLU A 318 3.24 -12.40 -13.18
C GLU A 318 4.64 -11.82 -13.40
N CYS A 319 4.90 -10.63 -12.85
CA CYS A 319 6.15 -9.88 -12.89
C CYS A 319 6.84 -9.79 -14.27
N PRO A 320 6.11 -9.45 -15.37
CA PRO A 320 6.69 -9.40 -16.71
C PRO A 320 7.77 -8.30 -16.84
N GLU A 321 7.71 -7.24 -16.02
CA GLU A 321 8.65 -6.11 -16.03
C GLU A 321 9.90 -6.35 -15.14
N GLY A 322 10.13 -7.59 -14.69
CA GLY A 322 11.30 -7.92 -13.87
C GLY A 322 11.24 -7.29 -12.49
N TYR A 323 12.31 -6.58 -12.10
CA TYR A 323 12.38 -5.92 -10.80
C TYR A 323 11.48 -4.68 -10.70
N GLY A 324 11.19 -4.01 -11.81
CA GLY A 324 10.39 -2.76 -11.84
C GLY A 324 11.13 -1.51 -11.37
N ASP A 325 12.26 -1.65 -10.68
CA ASP A 325 13.12 -0.54 -10.26
C ASP A 325 14.61 -0.94 -10.33
N ILE A 326 15.40 -0.11 -11.01
CA ILE A 326 16.82 -0.40 -11.30
C ILE A 326 17.71 -0.26 -10.06
N GLU A 327 17.36 0.60 -9.10
CA GLU A 327 18.09 0.75 -7.85
C GLU A 327 17.82 -0.48 -6.97
N MET A 328 16.56 -0.90 -6.86
CA MET A 328 16.19 -2.13 -6.17
C MET A 328 16.91 -3.35 -6.78
N GLN A 329 16.93 -3.47 -8.11
CA GLN A 329 17.65 -4.54 -8.80
C GLN A 329 19.13 -4.58 -8.40
N LYS A 330 19.82 -3.44 -8.49
CA LYS A 330 21.25 -3.35 -8.14
C LYS A 330 21.50 -3.73 -6.68
N ILE A 331 20.61 -3.36 -5.77
CA ILE A 331 20.72 -3.72 -4.34
C ILE A 331 20.52 -5.23 -4.16
N VAL A 332 19.48 -5.81 -4.75
CA VAL A 332 19.23 -7.26 -4.64
C VAL A 332 20.40 -8.06 -5.21
N GLU A 333 20.91 -7.68 -6.39
CA GLU A 333 22.06 -8.34 -7.03
C GLU A 333 23.35 -8.19 -6.19
N ARG A 334 23.58 -7.01 -5.59
CA ARG A 334 24.78 -6.73 -4.80
C ARG A 334 24.80 -7.49 -3.48
N PHE A 335 23.68 -7.52 -2.77
CA PHE A 335 23.63 -8.10 -1.42
C PHE A 335 23.23 -9.57 -1.42
N GLY A 336 22.52 -10.07 -2.44
CA GLY A 336 22.39 -11.50 -2.72
C GLY A 336 21.86 -12.38 -1.57
N GLY A 337 21.18 -11.80 -0.58
CA GLY A 337 20.71 -12.47 0.63
C GLY A 337 21.47 -12.13 1.92
N ASP A 338 22.55 -11.33 1.87
CA ASP A 338 23.21 -10.73 3.03
C ASP A 338 22.40 -9.53 3.56
N VAL A 339 21.28 -9.87 4.18
CA VAL A 339 20.32 -8.92 4.77
C VAL A 339 20.96 -8.08 5.87
N GLU A 340 21.91 -8.65 6.63
CA GLU A 340 22.62 -7.94 7.69
C GLU A 340 23.52 -6.82 7.16
N SER A 341 24.29 -7.09 6.10
CA SER A 341 25.11 -6.05 5.47
C SER A 341 24.25 -4.98 4.80
N LEU A 342 23.14 -5.36 4.18
CA LEU A 342 22.18 -4.41 3.64
C LEU A 342 21.56 -3.52 4.74
N GLU A 343 21.22 -4.08 5.90
CA GLU A 343 20.75 -3.29 7.05
C GLU A 343 21.78 -2.24 7.47
N LYS A 344 23.05 -2.65 7.59
CA LYS A 344 24.14 -1.75 7.97
C LYS A 344 24.38 -0.66 6.92
N ASP A 345 24.23 -0.98 5.64
CA ASP A 345 24.34 -0.01 4.54
C ASP A 345 23.21 1.03 4.62
N LEU A 346 21.96 0.58 4.81
CA LEU A 346 20.79 1.45 4.93
C LEU A 346 20.83 2.37 6.15
N ARG A 347 21.40 1.91 7.26
CA ARG A 347 21.60 2.75 8.45
C ARG A 347 22.66 3.84 8.26
N LYS A 348 23.52 3.71 7.24
CA LYS A 348 24.54 4.71 6.90
C LYS A 348 24.07 5.63 5.77
N LYS A 349 23.37 5.06 4.79
CA LYS A 349 22.85 5.76 3.62
C LYS A 349 21.51 5.16 3.25
N PHE A 350 20.45 5.73 3.81
CA PHE A 350 19.11 5.24 3.57
C PHE A 350 18.65 5.53 2.14
N SER A 351 17.90 4.58 1.56
CA SER A 351 17.09 4.82 0.37
C SER A 351 15.81 4.00 0.46
N VAL A 352 14.71 4.52 -0.11
CA VAL A 352 13.41 3.84 -0.08
C VAL A 352 13.45 2.52 -0.87
N ARG A 353 14.17 2.50 -2.00
CA ARG A 353 14.33 1.29 -2.81
C ARG A 353 15.14 0.24 -2.06
N GLY A 354 16.16 0.67 -1.32
CA GLY A 354 16.91 -0.21 -0.44
C GLY A 354 16.10 -0.73 0.74
N PHE A 355 15.22 0.08 1.34
CA PHE A 355 14.26 -0.39 2.34
C PHE A 355 13.35 -1.50 1.79
N ILE A 356 12.76 -1.32 0.60
CA ILE A 356 11.91 -2.32 -0.05
C ILE A 356 12.71 -3.59 -0.39
N ALA A 357 13.91 -3.44 -0.96
CA ALA A 357 14.82 -4.56 -1.22
C ALA A 357 15.17 -5.33 0.06
N TYR A 358 15.41 -4.62 1.17
CA TYR A 358 15.68 -5.22 2.47
C TYR A 358 14.47 -6.03 2.96
N ARG A 359 13.25 -5.48 2.89
CA ARG A 359 12.03 -6.19 3.31
C ARG A 359 11.80 -7.44 2.46
N PHE A 360 12.00 -7.35 1.16
CA PHE A 360 11.93 -8.50 0.25
C PHE A 360 12.95 -9.59 0.60
N LEU A 361 14.24 -9.26 0.67
CA LEU A 361 15.30 -10.23 1.01
C LEU A 361 15.12 -10.80 2.43
N ARG A 362 14.66 -10.00 3.39
CA ARG A 362 14.32 -10.46 4.74
C ARG A 362 13.21 -11.50 4.73
N ALA A 363 12.19 -11.32 3.89
CA ALA A 363 11.14 -12.33 3.71
C ALA A 363 11.72 -13.64 3.17
N LEU A 364 12.55 -13.58 2.12
CA LEU A 364 13.23 -14.75 1.54
C LEU A 364 14.15 -15.46 2.56
N LYS A 365 14.77 -14.71 3.46
CA LYS A 365 15.63 -15.27 4.52
C LYS A 365 14.83 -15.94 5.63
N LYS A 366 13.65 -15.41 5.98
CA LYS A 366 12.83 -15.91 7.10
C LYS A 366 12.05 -17.17 6.78
N THR A 367 11.61 -17.32 5.54
CA THR A 367 10.70 -18.38 5.12
C THR A 367 11.08 -18.87 3.73
N SER A 368 10.76 -20.11 3.41
CA SER A 368 10.96 -20.60 2.04
C SER A 368 9.96 -19.93 1.11
N VAL A 369 10.41 -19.12 0.16
CA VAL A 369 9.53 -18.50 -0.85
C VAL A 369 9.72 -19.19 -2.19
N PHE A 370 8.62 -19.67 -2.74
CA PHE A 370 8.52 -20.22 -4.09
C PHE A 370 7.66 -19.28 -4.90
N MET A 371 8.11 -18.87 -6.07
CA MET A 371 7.39 -17.92 -6.90
C MET A 371 6.91 -18.59 -8.18
N THR A 372 5.62 -18.47 -8.48
CA THR A 372 5.07 -18.81 -9.80
C THR A 372 4.99 -17.53 -10.61
N SER A 373 5.71 -17.47 -11.74
CA SER A 373 5.88 -16.21 -12.47
C SER A 373 6.27 -16.40 -13.93
N ALA A 374 5.95 -15.39 -14.74
CA ALA A 374 6.36 -15.22 -16.13
C ALA A 374 7.56 -14.27 -16.23
N ILE A 375 8.15 -13.87 -15.10
CA ILE A 375 9.35 -13.05 -15.03
C ILE A 375 10.46 -13.60 -15.95
N PRO A 376 11.14 -12.76 -16.74
CA PRO A 376 12.24 -13.22 -17.58
C PRO A 376 13.37 -13.90 -16.78
N ASP A 377 13.91 -15.02 -17.29
CA ASP A 377 14.89 -15.86 -16.58
C ASP A 377 16.13 -15.06 -16.11
N HIS A 378 16.63 -14.15 -16.94
CA HIS A 378 17.79 -13.32 -16.61
C HIS A 378 17.61 -12.42 -15.37
N TYR A 379 16.36 -12.16 -14.94
CA TYR A 379 16.08 -11.51 -13.66
C TYR A 379 15.97 -12.53 -12.51
N ALA A 380 15.30 -13.65 -12.76
CA ALA A 380 15.06 -14.71 -11.77
C ALA A 380 16.36 -15.36 -11.28
N ASP A 381 17.28 -15.68 -12.18
CA ASP A 381 18.54 -16.37 -11.88
C ASP A 381 19.46 -15.59 -10.92
N LYS A 382 19.21 -14.28 -10.79
CA LYS A 382 19.98 -13.39 -9.93
C LYS A 382 19.50 -13.36 -8.48
N ILE A 383 18.37 -13.99 -8.17
CA ILE A 383 17.83 -14.09 -6.80
C ILE A 383 18.03 -15.52 -6.30
N SER A 384 19.24 -15.84 -5.85
CA SER A 384 19.65 -17.20 -5.46
C SER A 384 18.75 -17.86 -4.40
N SER A 385 18.09 -17.06 -3.56
CA SER A 385 17.19 -17.53 -2.50
C SER A 385 15.74 -17.73 -2.95
N LEU A 386 15.39 -17.34 -4.17
CA LEU A 386 14.04 -17.44 -4.72
C LEU A 386 13.98 -18.52 -5.79
N LYS A 387 13.19 -19.56 -5.55
CA LYS A 387 12.94 -20.58 -6.57
C LYS A 387 11.71 -20.19 -7.40
N VAL A 388 11.92 -20.00 -8.70
CA VAL A 388 10.86 -19.63 -9.64
C VAL A 388 10.34 -20.87 -10.38
N PHE A 389 9.02 -20.93 -10.54
CA PHE A 389 8.27 -21.95 -11.27
C PHE A 389 7.43 -21.28 -12.35
N ARG A 390 7.22 -21.97 -13.47
CA ARG A 390 6.32 -21.50 -14.54
C ARG A 390 4.87 -21.94 -14.34
N VAL A 391 4.65 -22.98 -13.54
CA VAL A 391 3.34 -23.57 -13.27
C VAL A 391 3.07 -23.61 -11.77
N ALA A 392 1.94 -23.05 -11.32
CA ALA A 392 1.67 -22.92 -9.88
C ALA A 392 1.56 -24.27 -9.14
N ASN A 393 1.00 -25.27 -9.81
CA ASN A 393 0.87 -26.61 -9.23
C ASN A 393 2.23 -27.33 -9.08
N GLU A 394 3.26 -26.95 -9.85
CA GLU A 394 4.63 -27.44 -9.63
C GLU A 394 5.25 -26.83 -8.38
N ALA A 395 5.01 -25.52 -8.14
CA ALA A 395 5.44 -24.85 -6.91
C ALA A 395 4.76 -25.48 -5.68
N LEU A 396 3.45 -25.75 -5.77
CA LEU A 396 2.71 -26.44 -4.71
C LEU A 396 3.24 -27.85 -4.47
N LYS A 397 3.41 -28.65 -5.53
CA LYS A 397 3.97 -30.01 -5.41
C LYS A 397 5.34 -29.98 -4.74
N TYR A 398 6.22 -29.08 -5.17
CA TYR A 398 7.53 -28.92 -4.56
C TYR A 398 7.47 -28.54 -3.08
N ALA A 399 6.52 -27.68 -2.69
CA ALA A 399 6.29 -27.35 -1.29
C ALA A 399 5.78 -28.57 -0.51
N LEU A 400 4.80 -29.31 -1.02
CA LEU A 400 4.29 -30.54 -0.37
C LEU A 400 5.41 -31.58 -0.19
N ASP A 401 6.25 -31.80 -1.20
CA ASP A 401 7.37 -32.74 -1.12
C ASP A 401 8.37 -32.36 -0.01
N LYS A 402 8.55 -31.05 0.26
CA LYS A 402 9.44 -30.53 1.30
C LYS A 402 8.83 -30.59 2.71
N PHE A 403 7.53 -30.37 2.83
CA PHE A 403 6.84 -30.26 4.13
C PHE A 403 6.12 -31.55 4.56
N GLY A 404 6.11 -32.57 3.71
CA GLY A 404 5.40 -33.83 3.93
C GLY A 404 3.96 -33.79 3.43
N ARG A 405 3.21 -34.86 3.68
CA ARG A 405 1.88 -35.05 3.06
C ARG A 405 0.74 -34.25 3.70
N LYS A 406 0.87 -33.82 4.97
CA LYS A 406 -0.23 -33.17 5.71
C LYS A 406 0.05 -31.74 6.21
N PRO A 407 0.69 -30.83 5.45
CA PRO A 407 0.80 -29.44 5.83
C PRO A 407 -0.57 -28.75 5.77
N LYS A 408 -0.82 -27.83 6.69
CA LYS A 408 -1.93 -26.88 6.66
C LYS A 408 -1.64 -25.80 5.62
N ILE A 409 -2.62 -25.49 4.77
CA ILE A 409 -2.47 -24.56 3.66
C ILE A 409 -3.59 -23.53 3.70
N SER A 410 -3.22 -22.24 3.62
CA SER A 410 -4.16 -21.14 3.40
C SER A 410 -3.83 -20.43 2.09
N ALA A 411 -4.86 -19.90 1.43
CA ALA A 411 -4.70 -19.13 0.20
C ALA A 411 -5.19 -17.69 0.39
N ILE A 412 -4.37 -16.70 0.05
CA ILE A 412 -4.70 -15.28 0.03
C ILE A 412 -4.85 -14.81 -1.41
N LEU A 413 -6.03 -14.32 -1.78
CA LEU A 413 -6.28 -13.89 -3.17
C LEU A 413 -5.76 -12.48 -3.49
N HIS A 414 -5.77 -11.57 -2.51
CA HIS A 414 -5.40 -10.17 -2.68
C HIS A 414 -4.42 -9.72 -1.58
N GLY A 415 -3.23 -10.31 -1.59
CA GLY A 415 -2.20 -10.16 -0.55
C GLY A 415 -1.73 -8.73 -0.31
N SER A 416 -1.80 -7.86 -1.31
CA SER A 416 -1.46 -6.44 -1.16
C SER A 416 -2.59 -5.60 -0.57
N LEU A 417 -3.83 -6.12 -0.53
CA LEU A 417 -5.02 -5.41 -0.07
C LEU A 417 -5.69 -6.05 1.15
N ILE A 418 -5.14 -7.11 1.74
CA ILE A 418 -5.68 -7.70 2.98
C ILE A 418 -4.94 -7.16 4.21
N VAL A 419 -5.63 -7.12 5.35
CA VAL A 419 -5.01 -6.94 6.66
C VAL A 419 -5.27 -8.21 7.48
N PRO A 420 -4.40 -9.25 7.39
CA PRO A 420 -4.64 -10.48 8.10
C PRO A 420 -4.29 -10.33 9.58
N THR A 421 -5.14 -10.85 10.46
CA THR A 421 -4.87 -11.02 11.89
C THR A 421 -4.98 -12.49 12.25
N VAL A 422 -4.13 -12.97 13.17
CA VAL A 422 -4.23 -14.33 13.70
C VAL A 422 -4.98 -14.24 15.03
N LYS A 423 -5.97 -15.10 15.23
CA LYS A 423 -6.69 -15.20 16.49
C LYS A 423 -5.70 -15.52 17.62
N GLU A 424 -5.73 -14.75 18.69
CA GLU A 424 -4.94 -15.07 19.88
C GLU A 424 -5.54 -16.32 20.55
N PRO A 425 -4.71 -17.27 21.00
CA PRO A 425 -5.20 -18.40 21.75
C PRO A 425 -5.87 -17.90 23.03
N GLU A 426 -7.10 -18.36 23.30
CA GLU A 426 -7.77 -18.04 24.56
C GLU A 426 -6.83 -18.40 25.74
N PRO A 427 -6.68 -17.52 26.73
CA PRO A 427 -5.88 -17.83 27.90
C PRO A 427 -6.46 -19.11 28.53
N LYS A 428 -5.62 -20.15 28.68
CA LYS A 428 -6.05 -21.36 29.37
C LYS A 428 -6.56 -20.98 30.76
N PRO A 429 -7.76 -21.44 31.17
CA PRO A 429 -8.20 -21.24 32.55
C PRO A 429 -7.15 -21.83 33.49
N ALA A 430 -6.81 -21.05 34.52
CA ALA A 430 -5.75 -21.33 35.49
C ALA A 430 -5.95 -22.65 36.24
#